data_AF-A0A962FNJ5-F1
#
_entry.id   AF-A0A962FNJ5-F1
#
_cell.length_a   1.000
_cell.length_b   1.000
_cell.length_c   1.000
_cell.angle_alpha   90.00
_cell.angle_beta   90.00
_cell.angle_gamma   90.00
#
_symmetry.space_group_name_H-M   'P 1'
#
loop_
_entity.id
_entity.type
_entity.pdbx_description
1 polymer ?
#
loop_
_entity_poly.entity_id
_entity_poly.type
_entity_poly.pdbx_seq_one_letter_code
_entity_poly.pdbx_strand_id
1 'polypeptide(L)'
;RADLGYPIQVTPFAQLIGVQATLNVVTGDRYSVVPVEVKKYALGYYGKLLAPVKPDVLDRIVERGSRTIPLTPPKLEPIVPQLRKLYPHADDDEILLRYSFDKGLVDTALSARPDYDAFAIADQPLLHLIRELSRRQKRAFITLEKSGVHLAMR
;
A
#
# COMPACT_ATOMS: atom_id res chain seq x y z
N ARG A 1 1.37 -4.56 27.03
CA ARG A 1 1.05 -3.14 26.71
C ARG A 1 1.82 -2.18 27.61
N ALA A 2 1.70 -2.27 28.93
CA ALA A 2 2.42 -1.37 29.86
C ALA A 2 3.94 -1.35 29.62
N ASP A 3 4.54 -2.53 29.46
CA ASP A 3 5.97 -2.72 29.19
C ASP A 3 6.50 -1.94 27.97
N LEU A 4 5.64 -1.71 26.99
CA LEU A 4 5.97 -1.07 25.71
C LEU A 4 5.55 0.41 25.67
N GLY A 5 5.32 1.03 26.83
CA GLY A 5 4.97 2.45 26.87
C GLY A 5 3.55 2.75 26.39
N TYR A 6 2.61 1.83 26.66
CA TYR A 6 1.18 1.98 26.36
C TYR A 6 0.82 2.33 24.90
N PRO A 7 1.29 1.57 23.89
CA PRO A 7 0.89 1.78 22.50
C PRO A 7 -0.62 1.86 22.32
N ILE A 8 -1.05 2.72 21.38
CA ILE A 8 -2.43 2.75 20.89
C ILE A 8 -2.81 1.36 20.36
N GLN A 9 -4.03 0.89 20.66
CA GLN A 9 -4.49 -0.46 20.30
C GLN A 9 -5.18 -0.46 18.93
N VAL A 10 -4.47 0.06 17.94
CA VAL A 10 -4.91 0.03 16.53
C VAL A 10 -3.83 -0.64 15.70
N THR A 11 -4.18 -1.02 14.46
CA THR A 11 -3.22 -1.56 13.50
C THR A 11 -2.13 -0.53 13.21
N PRO A 12 -0.83 -0.91 13.15
CA PRO A 12 -0.31 -2.28 13.28
C PRO A 12 0.02 -2.71 14.73
N PHE A 13 -0.01 -1.79 15.70
CA PHE A 13 0.55 -1.99 17.03
C PHE A 13 -0.18 -3.05 17.86
N ALA A 14 -1.50 -3.17 17.72
CA ALA A 14 -2.27 -4.20 18.40
C ALA A 14 -1.76 -5.61 18.04
N GLN A 15 -1.42 -5.85 16.77
CA GLN A 15 -0.88 -7.14 16.32
C GLN A 15 0.51 -7.40 16.90
N LEU A 16 1.38 -6.39 16.96
CA LEU A 16 2.73 -6.53 17.54
C LEU A 16 2.68 -6.98 19.00
N ILE A 17 1.79 -6.37 19.77
CA ILE A 17 1.60 -6.70 21.20
C ILE A 17 0.99 -8.08 21.34
N GLY A 18 0.00 -8.41 20.51
CA GLY A 18 -0.63 -9.72 20.49
C GLY A 18 0.39 -10.83 20.24
N VAL A 19 1.20 -10.69 19.19
CA VAL A 19 2.27 -11.65 18.87
C VAL A 19 3.27 -11.78 20.01
N GLN A 20 3.78 -10.67 20.56
CA GLN A 20 4.72 -10.73 21.68
C GLN A 20 4.11 -11.38 22.93
N ALA A 21 2.84 -11.09 23.22
CA ALA A 21 2.13 -11.70 24.35
C ALA A 21 1.96 -13.20 24.14
N THR A 22 1.55 -13.64 22.95
CA THR A 22 1.46 -15.06 22.58
C THR A 22 2.80 -15.75 22.74
N LEU A 23 3.89 -15.16 22.24
CA LEU A 23 5.23 -15.72 22.38
C LEU A 23 5.63 -15.86 23.85
N ASN A 24 5.40 -14.83 24.67
CA ASN A 24 5.71 -14.88 26.10
C ASN A 24 4.98 -16.03 26.84
N VAL A 25 3.75 -16.33 26.44
CA VAL A 25 2.95 -17.42 27.03
C VAL A 25 3.46 -18.78 26.54
N VAL A 26 3.65 -18.93 25.23
CA VAL A 26 4.04 -20.20 24.60
C VAL A 26 5.45 -20.63 25.02
N THR A 27 6.38 -19.69 25.14
CA THR A 27 7.76 -20.00 25.55
C THR A 27 7.93 -20.13 27.06
N GLY A 28 6.98 -19.62 27.84
CA GLY A 28 7.07 -19.56 29.31
C GLY A 28 8.10 -18.54 29.85
N ASP A 29 8.88 -17.88 28.99
CA ASP A 29 9.83 -16.82 29.36
C ASP A 29 9.52 -15.54 28.58
N ARG A 30 9.26 -14.47 29.33
CA ARG A 30 8.89 -13.17 28.74
C ARG A 30 10.07 -12.58 27.98
N TYR A 31 9.83 -12.26 26.71
CA TYR A 31 10.81 -11.71 25.77
C TYR A 31 11.99 -12.65 25.51
N SER A 32 11.81 -13.98 25.63
CA SER A 32 12.81 -14.95 25.13
C SER A 32 12.94 -14.93 23.62
N VAL A 33 11.83 -14.71 22.92
CA VAL A 33 11.77 -14.46 21.48
C VAL A 33 11.20 -13.08 21.26
N VAL A 34 11.93 -12.24 20.53
CA VAL A 34 11.55 -10.84 20.26
C VAL A 34 11.45 -10.64 18.74
N PRO A 35 10.24 -10.50 18.18
CA PRO A 35 10.05 -10.19 16.78
C PRO A 35 10.71 -8.86 16.39
N VAL A 36 11.15 -8.78 15.13
CA VAL A 36 11.80 -7.59 14.56
C VAL A 36 10.96 -6.33 14.78
N GLU A 37 9.65 -6.42 14.59
CA GLU A 37 8.78 -5.25 14.68
C GLU A 37 8.56 -4.77 16.11
N VAL A 38 8.67 -5.66 17.11
CA VAL A 38 8.66 -5.26 18.53
C VAL A 38 9.93 -4.49 18.87
N LYS A 39 11.08 -4.93 18.36
CA LYS A 39 12.35 -4.21 18.53
C LYS A 39 12.32 -2.85 17.82
N LYS A 40 11.87 -2.79 16.56
CA LYS A 40 11.69 -1.51 15.85
C LYS A 40 10.76 -0.56 16.60
N TYR A 41 9.64 -1.06 17.14
CA TYR A 41 8.74 -0.26 17.96
C TYR A 41 9.45 0.28 19.21
N ALA A 42 10.12 -0.59 19.97
CA ALA A 42 10.80 -0.19 21.21
C ALA A 42 11.90 0.85 20.98
N LEU A 43 12.52 0.83 19.80
CA LEU A 43 13.57 1.76 19.37
C LEU A 43 13.04 3.01 18.63
N GLY A 44 11.72 3.18 18.54
CA GLY A 44 11.11 4.40 17.98
C GLY A 44 11.10 4.48 16.45
N TYR A 45 11.25 3.36 15.73
CA TYR A 45 11.17 3.34 14.26
C TYR A 45 9.79 3.75 13.71
N TYR A 46 8.74 3.64 14.52
CA TYR A 46 7.38 4.07 14.15
C TYR A 46 7.04 5.47 14.70
N GLY A 47 8.05 6.23 15.11
CA GLY A 47 7.90 7.56 15.68
C GLY A 47 7.99 7.58 17.20
N LYS A 48 7.58 8.72 17.77
CA LYS A 48 7.70 8.98 19.20
C LYS A 48 6.71 8.12 20.00
N LEU A 49 7.23 7.40 20.98
CA LEU A 49 6.42 6.62 21.92
C LEU A 49 5.64 7.53 22.89
N LEU A 50 4.45 7.06 23.31
CA LEU A 50 3.62 7.77 24.29
C LEU A 50 4.26 7.82 25.68
N ALA A 51 4.94 6.74 26.05
CA ALA A 51 5.72 6.61 27.27
C ALA A 51 6.99 5.78 26.96
N PRO A 52 8.06 5.90 27.78
CA PRO A 52 9.23 5.07 27.60
C PRO A 52 8.90 3.58 27.76
N VAL A 53 9.63 2.74 27.03
CA VAL A 53 9.66 1.30 27.28
C VAL A 53 10.24 1.06 28.67
N LYS A 54 9.70 0.08 29.39
CA LYS A 54 10.21 -0.28 30.71
C LYS A 54 11.69 -0.69 30.59
N PRO A 55 12.62 -0.15 31.41
CA PRO A 55 14.06 -0.31 31.18
C PRO A 55 14.52 -1.77 31.07
N ASP A 56 14.12 -2.64 32.00
CA ASP A 56 14.45 -4.07 31.99
C ASP A 56 13.91 -4.81 30.76
N VAL A 57 12.79 -4.34 30.20
CA VAL A 57 12.21 -4.88 28.98
C VAL A 57 12.97 -4.39 27.76
N LEU A 58 13.36 -3.12 27.73
CA LEU A 58 14.15 -2.55 26.64
C LEU A 58 15.49 -3.27 26.51
N ASP A 59 16.16 -3.54 27.62
CA ASP A 59 17.43 -4.29 27.64
C ASP A 59 17.28 -5.67 27.01
N ARG A 60 16.24 -6.42 27.43
CA ARG A 60 15.93 -7.74 26.84
C ARG A 60 15.62 -7.65 25.35
N ILE A 61 14.84 -6.65 24.93
CA ILE A 61 14.48 -6.43 23.51
C ILE A 61 15.73 -6.15 22.68
N VAL A 62 16.64 -5.32 23.18
CA VAL A 62 17.89 -4.96 22.49
C VAL A 62 18.80 -6.18 22.39
N GLU A 63 18.98 -6.91 23.48
CA GLU A 63 19.86 -8.08 23.58
C GLU A 63 19.37 -9.27 22.74
N ARG A 64 18.07 -9.62 22.87
CA ARG A 64 17.50 -10.86 22.31
C ARG A 64 16.84 -10.66 20.94
N GLY A 65 16.47 -9.43 20.58
CA GLY A 65 15.91 -9.13 19.26
C GLY A 65 16.97 -9.06 18.17
N SER A 66 16.54 -9.01 16.91
CA SER A 66 17.45 -9.05 15.75
C SER A 66 18.61 -8.05 15.85
N ARG A 67 19.84 -8.53 15.61
CA ARG A 67 21.06 -7.70 15.58
C ARG A 67 21.17 -6.85 14.32
N THR A 68 20.36 -7.14 13.30
CA THR A 68 20.35 -6.38 12.03
C THR A 68 19.61 -5.06 12.12
N ILE A 69 18.83 -4.84 13.20
CA ILE A 69 18.13 -3.59 13.44
C ILE A 69 19.04 -2.65 14.23
N PRO A 70 19.42 -1.49 13.67
CA PRO A 70 20.18 -0.48 14.39
C PRO A 70 19.46 0.00 15.65
N LEU A 71 20.22 0.51 16.62
CA LEU A 71 19.64 1.04 17.87
C LEU A 71 18.88 2.34 17.67
N THR A 72 19.18 3.06 16.59
CA THR A 72 18.55 4.33 16.25
C THR A 72 17.97 4.27 14.83
N PRO A 73 16.73 4.74 14.64
CA PRO A 73 16.14 4.82 13.31
C PRO A 73 16.99 5.69 12.39
N PRO A 74 17.27 5.25 11.14
CA PRO A 74 18.00 6.07 10.20
C PRO A 74 17.16 7.26 9.76
N LYS A 75 17.82 8.35 9.39
CA LYS A 75 17.18 9.44 8.67
C LYS A 75 16.88 8.96 7.24
N LEU A 76 15.62 9.06 6.82
CA LEU A 76 15.20 8.68 5.47
C LEU A 76 15.34 9.88 4.55
N GLU A 77 15.96 9.67 3.39
CA GLU A 77 16.05 10.67 2.33
C GLU A 77 14.85 10.57 1.38
N PRO A 78 14.44 11.67 0.72
CA PRO A 78 13.34 11.64 -0.23
C PRO A 78 13.60 10.68 -1.40
N ILE A 79 12.73 9.67 -1.55
CA ILE A 79 12.91 8.59 -2.54
C ILE A 79 12.33 8.95 -3.93
N VAL A 80 11.34 9.85 -3.99
CA VAL A 80 10.60 10.19 -5.22
C VAL A 80 11.53 10.61 -6.37
N PRO A 81 12.56 11.46 -6.19
CA PRO A 81 13.47 11.82 -7.27
C PRO A 81 14.24 10.62 -7.86
N GLN A 82 14.55 9.62 -7.04
CA GLN A 82 15.22 8.40 -7.50
C GLN A 82 14.26 7.52 -8.31
N LEU A 83 13.01 7.39 -7.84
CA LEU A 83 11.97 6.63 -8.55
C LEU A 83 11.64 7.24 -9.91
N ARG A 84 11.55 8.58 -10.01
CA ARG A 84 11.31 9.26 -11.31
C ARG A 84 12.45 9.04 -12.30
N LYS A 85 13.68 8.87 -11.83
CA LYS A 85 14.82 8.50 -12.71
C LYS A 85 14.73 7.04 -13.17
N LEU A 86 14.30 6.14 -12.29
CA LEU A 86 14.16 4.72 -12.60
C LEU A 86 12.95 4.44 -13.52
N TYR A 87 11.90 5.25 -13.41
CA TYR A 87 10.65 5.12 -14.17
C TYR A 87 10.26 6.47 -14.82
N PRO A 88 10.97 6.90 -15.87
CA PRO A 88 10.82 8.24 -16.46
C PRO A 88 9.47 8.49 -17.14
N HIS A 89 8.72 7.42 -17.46
CA HIS A 89 7.42 7.51 -18.12
C HIS A 89 6.24 7.19 -17.19
N ALA A 90 6.52 6.85 -15.92
CA ALA A 90 5.49 6.58 -14.94
C ALA A 90 4.84 7.90 -14.48
N ASP A 91 3.52 7.91 -14.40
CA ASP A 91 2.76 8.97 -13.75
C ASP A 91 2.90 8.89 -12.21
N ASP A 92 2.33 9.86 -11.51
CA ASP A 92 2.44 9.94 -10.06
C ASP A 92 1.79 8.73 -9.35
N ASP A 93 0.71 8.19 -9.92
CA ASP A 93 0.03 7.02 -9.38
C ASP A 93 0.90 5.77 -9.53
N GLU A 94 1.51 5.55 -10.69
CA GLU A 94 2.45 4.45 -10.89
C GLU A 94 3.69 4.60 -10.01
N ILE A 95 4.22 5.81 -9.84
CA ILE A 95 5.34 6.04 -8.91
C ILE A 95 4.96 5.67 -7.46
N LEU A 96 3.75 6.02 -7.01
CA LEU A 96 3.24 5.62 -5.69
C LEU A 96 3.06 4.11 -5.56
N LEU A 97 2.56 3.45 -6.61
CA LEU A 97 2.43 1.98 -6.64
C LEU A 97 3.80 1.30 -6.57
N ARG A 98 4.77 1.76 -7.37
CA ARG A 98 6.14 1.23 -7.40
C ARG A 98 6.91 1.47 -6.11
N TYR A 99 6.55 2.50 -5.35
CA TYR A 99 7.08 2.71 -4.01
C TYR A 99 6.46 1.76 -2.99
N SER A 100 5.15 1.50 -3.10
CA SER A 100 4.37 0.79 -2.08
C SER A 100 4.38 -0.73 -2.24
N PHE A 101 4.58 -1.23 -3.46
CA PHE A 101 4.45 -2.63 -3.81
C PHE A 101 5.68 -3.17 -4.55
N ASP A 102 5.84 -4.49 -4.54
CA ASP A 102 6.89 -5.16 -5.29
C ASP A 102 6.78 -4.86 -6.79
N LYS A 103 7.94 -4.71 -7.44
CA LYS A 103 8.04 -4.39 -8.86
C LYS A 103 7.25 -5.37 -9.73
N GLY A 104 7.40 -6.68 -9.49
CA GLY A 104 6.73 -7.71 -10.29
C GLY A 104 5.22 -7.68 -10.13
N LEU A 105 4.73 -7.35 -8.93
CA LEU A 105 3.30 -7.17 -8.67
C LEU A 105 2.75 -5.96 -9.44
N VAL A 106 3.45 -4.83 -9.41
CA VAL A 106 3.04 -3.63 -10.14
C VAL A 106 3.06 -3.87 -11.65
N ASP A 107 4.14 -4.46 -12.17
CA ASP A 107 4.26 -4.76 -13.60
C ASP A 107 3.14 -5.73 -14.07
N THR A 108 2.81 -6.73 -13.26
CA THR A 108 1.67 -7.64 -13.53
C THR A 108 0.33 -6.90 -13.50
N ALA A 109 0.10 -6.05 -12.49
CA ALA A 109 -1.14 -5.30 -12.38
C ALA A 109 -1.33 -4.30 -13.53
N LEU A 110 -0.25 -3.63 -13.96
CA LEU A 110 -0.29 -2.67 -15.07
C LEU A 110 -0.49 -3.36 -16.42
N SER A 111 0.15 -4.52 -16.66
CA SER A 111 -0.04 -5.29 -17.90
C SER A 111 -1.43 -5.93 -17.99
N ALA A 112 -2.04 -6.26 -16.86
CA ALA A 112 -3.39 -6.78 -16.77
C ALA A 112 -4.45 -5.70 -16.54
N ARG A 113 -4.08 -4.40 -16.58
CA ARG A 113 -5.04 -3.31 -16.40
C ARG A 113 -6.18 -3.48 -17.42
N PRO A 114 -7.42 -3.66 -16.95
CA PRO A 114 -8.57 -3.50 -17.83
C PRO A 114 -8.48 -2.12 -18.48
N ASP A 115 -8.94 -2.02 -19.72
CA ASP A 115 -9.15 -0.73 -20.35
C ASP A 115 -10.24 0.03 -19.58
N TYR A 116 -9.82 0.82 -18.58
CA TYR A 116 -10.73 1.62 -17.77
C TYR A 116 -11.31 2.81 -18.55
N ASP A 117 -10.83 3.14 -19.76
CA ASP A 117 -11.54 4.05 -20.67
C ASP A 117 -12.92 3.48 -21.06
N ALA A 118 -13.15 2.17 -20.87
CA ALA A 118 -14.48 1.59 -21.01
C ALA A 118 -15.50 2.13 -19.97
N PHE A 119 -15.05 2.64 -18.82
CA PHE A 119 -15.90 3.25 -17.79
C PHE A 119 -15.97 4.79 -17.87
N ALA A 120 -15.17 5.41 -18.74
CA ALA A 120 -15.31 6.82 -19.10
C ALA A 120 -16.50 7.04 -20.06
N ILE A 121 -17.67 6.51 -19.71
CA ILE A 121 -18.94 6.83 -20.38
C ILE A 121 -19.19 8.34 -20.30
N ALA A 122 -18.70 8.99 -19.23
CA ALA A 122 -18.82 10.42 -19.02
C ALA A 122 -18.01 11.26 -20.02
N ASP A 123 -16.80 10.82 -20.40
CA ASP A 123 -15.87 11.64 -21.19
C ASP A 123 -16.00 11.39 -22.70
N GLN A 124 -16.56 10.23 -23.10
CA GLN A 124 -16.80 9.90 -24.51
C GLN A 124 -18.19 9.29 -24.76
N PRO A 125 -19.28 9.98 -24.36
CA PRO A 125 -20.64 9.43 -24.42
C PRO A 125 -21.05 9.06 -25.86
N LEU A 126 -20.55 9.80 -26.86
CA LEU A 126 -20.84 9.51 -28.27
C LEU A 126 -20.11 8.24 -28.76
N LEU A 127 -18.83 8.04 -28.41
CA LEU A 127 -18.10 6.84 -28.81
C LEU A 127 -18.66 5.59 -28.10
N HIS A 128 -19.06 5.73 -26.84
CA HIS A 128 -19.75 4.67 -26.11
C HIS A 128 -21.09 4.30 -26.79
N LEU A 129 -21.91 5.30 -27.15
CA LEU A 129 -23.17 5.08 -27.88
C LEU A 129 -22.93 4.36 -29.21
N ILE A 130 -21.95 4.81 -30.01
CA ILE A 130 -21.61 4.17 -31.29
C ILE A 130 -21.20 2.72 -31.06
N ARG A 131 -20.28 2.46 -30.12
CA ARG A 131 -19.78 1.10 -29.82
C ARG A 131 -20.90 0.16 -29.40
N GLU A 132 -21.82 0.61 -28.55
CA GLU A 132 -22.94 -0.20 -28.08
C GLU A 132 -24.01 -0.42 -29.17
N LEU A 133 -24.23 0.56 -30.05
CA LEU A 133 -25.10 0.36 -31.21
C LEU A 133 -24.48 -0.61 -32.23
N SER A 134 -23.17 -0.55 -32.49
CA SER A 134 -22.48 -1.45 -33.42
C SER A 134 -22.47 -2.91 -32.93
N ARG A 135 -22.55 -3.14 -31.61
CA ARG A 135 -22.63 -4.49 -31.02
C ARG A 135 -23.99 -5.16 -31.18
N ARG A 136 -25.05 -4.40 -31.48
CA ARG A 136 -26.40 -4.95 -31.67
C ARG A 136 -26.48 -5.59 -33.06
N GLN A 137 -26.56 -6.92 -33.11
CA GLN A 137 -26.66 -7.70 -34.37
C GLN A 137 -27.97 -7.50 -35.18
N LYS A 138 -28.89 -6.65 -34.75
CA LYS A 138 -30.12 -6.38 -35.49
C LYS A 138 -29.84 -5.29 -36.52
N ARG A 139 -30.01 -5.61 -37.80
CA ARG A 139 -29.95 -4.66 -38.93
C ARG A 139 -31.01 -3.58 -38.73
N ALA A 140 -30.63 -2.48 -38.09
CA ALA A 140 -31.47 -1.32 -37.86
C ALA A 140 -30.68 -0.12 -38.36
N PHE A 141 -31.26 0.61 -39.30
CA PHE A 141 -30.69 1.87 -39.75
C PHE A 141 -30.90 2.92 -38.65
N ILE A 142 -29.82 3.47 -38.11
CA ILE A 142 -29.87 4.45 -37.02
C ILE A 142 -29.26 5.76 -37.52
N THR A 143 -30.01 6.85 -37.36
CA THR A 143 -29.56 8.19 -37.69
C THR A 143 -29.64 9.07 -36.43
N LEU A 144 -28.57 9.79 -36.14
CA LEU A 144 -28.46 10.74 -35.03
C LEU A 144 -28.05 12.11 -35.59
N GLU A 145 -28.81 13.14 -35.24
CA GLU A 145 -28.54 14.52 -35.67
C GLU A 145 -28.64 15.48 -34.48
N LYS A 146 -27.58 16.26 -34.23
CA LYS A 146 -27.58 17.34 -33.22
C LYS A 146 -26.51 18.38 -33.54
N SER A 147 -26.89 19.67 -33.52
CA SER A 147 -25.96 20.82 -33.60
C SER A 147 -24.91 20.73 -34.72
N GLY A 148 -25.31 20.29 -35.92
CA GLY A 148 -24.43 20.16 -37.08
C GLY A 148 -23.63 18.84 -37.17
N VAL A 149 -23.80 17.93 -36.21
CA VAL A 149 -23.27 16.56 -36.27
C VAL A 149 -24.36 15.63 -36.81
N HIS A 150 -24.06 14.92 -37.91
CA HIS A 150 -24.90 13.90 -38.51
C HIS A 150 -24.16 12.56 -38.52
N LEU A 151 -24.75 11.53 -37.91
CA LEU A 151 -24.20 10.17 -37.87
C LEU A 151 -25.25 9.18 -38.38
N ALA A 152 -24.89 8.36 -39.37
CA ALA A 152 -25.75 7.30 -39.90
C ALA A 152 -25.00 5.96 -39.85
N MET A 153 -25.67 4.92 -39.33
CA MET A 153 -25.13 3.57 -39.22
C MET A 153 -26.14 2.54 -39.76
N ARG A 154 -25.63 1.50 -40.44
CA ARG A 154 -26.41 0.47 -41.14
C ARG A 154 -26.16 -0.93 -40.57
#